data_AF-A0A2S5N1I4-F1
#
_entry.id   AF-A0A2S5N1I4-F1
#
_cell.length_a   1.000
_cell.length_b   1.000
_cell.length_c   1.000
_cell.angle_alpha   90.00
_cell.angle_beta   90.00
_cell.angle_gamma   90.00
#
_symmetry.space_group_name_H-M   'P 1'
#
loop_
_entity.id
_entity.type
_entity.pdbx_description
1 polymer ?
#
loop_
_entity_poly.entity_id
_entity_poly.type
_entity_poly.pdbx_seq_one_letter_code
_entity_poly.pdbx_strand_id
1 'polypeptide(L)'
;TEALDYLAACADYLIGRVVALGGDAYFQIGEPWWWDNSYVVDGAPCFYDPATIAAYAAETGLPVPTPYLPRTSSDFSAPAQSAFVHWLGDKLGESTLYFRDAVKALQPSVKTMILVFTPQVFSRPMLEIVNLPVAHWAHPNFDIAQIEDYDWVIAADWAKHETTYETGFATLGYPPSKVQYFSGFVFKAQDAAILWPRIFLCIREGYARVSQTWVWARPQIWREGIIWQDAEMITVQGD
;
A
#
# COMPACT_ATOMS: atom_id res chain seq x y z
N THR A 1 4.05 13.21 -18.72
CA THR A 1 4.24 13.43 -17.27
C THR A 1 3.21 14.38 -16.67
N GLU A 2 2.40 15.12 -17.45
CA GLU A 2 1.48 16.14 -16.92
C GLU A 2 0.62 15.71 -15.71
N ALA A 3 0.06 14.50 -15.73
CA ALA A 3 -0.70 13.96 -14.60
C ALA A 3 0.17 13.75 -13.35
N LEU A 4 1.41 13.29 -13.53
CA LEU A 4 2.36 13.13 -12.44
C LEU A 4 2.80 14.50 -11.90
N ASP A 5 3.05 15.46 -12.79
CA ASP A 5 3.41 16.83 -12.41
C ASP A 5 2.31 17.50 -11.59
N TYR A 6 1.05 17.30 -11.98
CA TYR A 6 -0.11 17.78 -11.24
C TYR A 6 -0.17 17.20 -9.82
N LEU A 7 -0.05 15.87 -9.68
CA LEU A 7 -0.10 15.21 -8.37
C LEU A 7 1.08 15.60 -7.48
N ALA A 8 2.28 15.77 -8.04
CA ALA A 8 3.44 16.29 -7.32
C ALA A 8 3.20 17.72 -6.81
N ALA A 9 2.60 18.59 -7.62
CA ALA A 9 2.24 19.95 -7.20
C ALA A 9 1.18 19.97 -6.10
N CYS A 10 0.19 19.08 -6.15
CA CYS A 10 -0.78 18.91 -5.06
C CYS A 10 -0.10 18.46 -3.76
N ALA A 11 0.81 17.50 -3.83
CA ALA A 11 1.56 17.01 -2.68
C ALA A 11 2.42 18.12 -2.06
N ASP A 12 3.20 18.84 -2.88
CA ASP A 12 4.00 19.98 -2.43
C ASP A 12 3.15 21.05 -1.76
N TYR A 13 1.99 21.41 -2.34
CA TYR A 13 1.09 22.40 -1.75
C TYR A 13 0.68 22.02 -0.33
N LEU A 14 0.30 20.76 -0.08
CA LEU A 14 -0.14 20.30 1.24
C LEU A 14 1.04 20.20 2.22
N ILE A 15 2.15 19.61 1.78
CA ILE A 15 3.34 19.40 2.60
C ILE A 15 3.96 20.74 3.00
N GLY A 16 4.06 21.67 2.06
CA GLY A 16 4.59 23.01 2.30
C GLY A 16 3.82 23.77 3.39
N ARG A 17 2.52 23.49 3.60
CA ARG A 17 1.76 24.06 4.72
C ARG A 17 2.15 23.46 6.07
N VAL A 18 2.36 22.15 6.13
CA VAL A 18 2.84 21.49 7.35
C VAL A 18 4.20 22.04 7.75
N VAL A 19 5.12 22.14 6.78
CA VAL A 19 6.48 22.68 6.99
C VAL A 19 6.43 24.17 7.39
N ALA A 20 5.62 25.00 6.72
CA ALA A 20 5.48 26.41 7.05
C ALA A 20 4.92 26.68 8.46
N LEU A 21 4.17 25.72 9.01
CA LEU A 21 3.68 25.75 10.39
C LEU A 21 4.68 25.17 11.41
N GLY A 22 5.88 24.75 10.96
CA GLY A 22 6.93 24.17 11.79
C GLY A 22 6.70 22.71 12.17
N GLY A 23 5.80 22.01 11.47
CA GLY A 23 5.53 20.59 11.69
C GLY A 23 6.46 19.66 10.91
N ASP A 24 6.63 18.44 11.41
CA ASP A 24 7.29 17.36 10.68
C ASP A 24 6.35 16.81 9.60
N ALA A 25 6.79 16.87 8.35
CA ALA A 25 5.99 16.42 7.22
C ALA A 25 6.29 14.97 6.84
N TYR A 26 5.23 14.19 6.67
CA TYR A 26 5.26 12.81 6.21
C TYR A 26 4.41 12.70 4.93
N PHE A 27 4.99 12.14 3.88
CA PHE A 27 4.35 11.96 2.58
C PHE A 27 4.25 10.47 2.26
N GLN A 28 3.02 9.96 2.29
CA GLN A 28 2.69 8.57 2.02
C GLN A 28 2.20 8.40 0.58
N ILE A 29 2.70 7.37 -0.10
CA ILE A 29 2.18 6.88 -1.38
C ILE A 29 1.59 5.47 -1.17
N GLY A 30 0.40 5.20 -1.70
CA GLY A 30 -0.39 3.96 -1.47
C GLY A 30 -1.86 4.28 -1.12
N GLU A 31 -2.77 3.33 -0.87
CA GLU A 31 -2.76 1.86 -1.00
C GLU A 31 -2.72 1.40 -2.47
N PRO A 32 -2.14 0.22 -2.79
CA PRO A 32 -1.81 -0.17 -4.15
C PRO A 32 -2.99 -0.68 -5.00
N TRP A 33 -4.13 -0.01 -4.98
CA TRP A 33 -5.31 -0.34 -5.81
C TRP A 33 -5.24 0.20 -7.24
N TRP A 34 -4.09 0.72 -7.67
CA TRP A 34 -3.97 1.50 -8.92
C TRP A 34 -4.36 0.70 -10.16
N TRP A 35 -3.97 -0.57 -10.21
CA TRP A 35 -4.20 -1.44 -11.35
C TRP A 35 -5.40 -2.38 -11.21
N ASP A 36 -6.00 -2.44 -10.02
CA ASP A 36 -7.02 -3.43 -9.69
C ASP A 36 -8.37 -2.76 -9.48
N ASN A 37 -9.34 -3.10 -10.34
CA ASN A 37 -10.73 -2.68 -10.20
C ASN A 37 -11.64 -3.79 -9.65
N SER A 38 -11.07 -4.76 -8.91
CA SER A 38 -11.79 -5.91 -8.36
C SER A 38 -13.00 -5.55 -7.50
N TYR A 39 -12.97 -4.40 -6.85
CA TYR A 39 -14.06 -3.90 -6.01
C TYR A 39 -15.21 -3.23 -6.78
N VAL A 40 -15.05 -2.92 -8.08
CA VAL A 40 -16.10 -2.29 -8.92
C VAL A 40 -16.55 -3.18 -10.06
N VAL A 41 -15.61 -3.80 -10.78
CA VAL A 41 -15.89 -4.56 -12.02
C VAL A 41 -15.13 -5.88 -12.02
N ASP A 42 -15.46 -6.79 -11.09
CA ASP A 42 -15.06 -8.21 -11.08
C ASP A 42 -13.62 -8.50 -11.58
N GLY A 43 -12.67 -7.70 -11.12
CA GLY A 43 -11.23 -7.86 -11.36
C GLY A 43 -10.74 -7.33 -12.71
N ALA A 44 -11.49 -6.49 -13.41
CA ALA A 44 -11.01 -5.84 -14.63
C ALA A 44 -9.77 -4.98 -14.34
N PRO A 45 -8.66 -5.12 -15.07
CA PRO A 45 -7.47 -4.34 -14.80
C PRO A 45 -7.55 -2.92 -15.38
N CYS A 46 -6.95 -1.97 -14.71
CA CYS A 46 -6.87 -0.56 -15.14
C CYS A 46 -5.69 -0.28 -16.09
N PHE A 47 -5.39 -1.16 -17.05
CA PHE A 47 -4.14 -1.10 -17.85
C PHE A 47 -4.23 -0.35 -19.18
N TYR A 48 -5.43 -0.20 -19.73
CA TYR A 48 -5.59 0.03 -21.17
C TYR A 48 -6.09 1.45 -21.51
N ASP A 49 -5.74 2.45 -20.70
CA ASP A 49 -6.02 3.83 -21.06
C ASP A 49 -5.13 4.30 -22.24
N PRO A 50 -5.56 5.34 -22.99
CA PRO A 50 -4.79 5.81 -24.16
C PRO A 50 -3.35 6.23 -23.86
N ALA A 51 -3.06 6.79 -22.68
CA ALA A 51 -1.72 7.21 -22.31
C ALA A 51 -0.82 6.00 -22.07
N THR A 52 -1.33 4.97 -21.37
CA THR A 52 -0.59 3.73 -21.14
C THR A 52 -0.29 2.99 -22.46
N ILE A 53 -1.27 2.89 -23.36
CA ILE A 53 -1.08 2.27 -24.69
C ILE A 53 -0.02 3.03 -25.50
N ALA A 54 -0.10 4.36 -25.54
CA ALA A 54 0.86 5.19 -26.26
C ALA A 54 2.27 5.09 -25.67
N ALA A 55 2.40 5.07 -24.33
CA ALA A 55 3.68 4.94 -23.65
C ALA A 55 4.35 3.59 -23.94
N TYR A 56 3.61 2.48 -23.85
CA TYR A 56 4.16 1.16 -24.15
C TYR A 56 4.71 1.10 -25.58
N ALA A 57 3.94 1.61 -26.55
CA ALA A 57 4.36 1.65 -27.95
C ALA A 57 5.59 2.53 -28.18
N ALA A 58 5.66 3.69 -27.53
CA ALA A 58 6.78 4.60 -27.66
C ALA A 58 8.08 4.05 -27.08
N GLU A 59 8.01 3.36 -25.94
CA GLU A 59 9.20 2.89 -25.21
C GLU A 59 9.72 1.54 -25.72
N THR A 60 8.82 0.64 -26.11
CA THR A 60 9.19 -0.72 -26.53
C THR A 60 9.27 -0.88 -28.04
N GLY A 61 8.67 0.03 -28.81
CA GLY A 61 8.47 -0.11 -30.24
C GLY A 61 7.44 -1.19 -30.63
N LEU A 62 6.70 -1.74 -29.66
CA LEU A 62 5.74 -2.82 -29.85
C LEU A 62 4.31 -2.35 -29.46
N PRO A 63 3.26 -2.82 -30.15
CA PRO A 63 1.90 -2.56 -29.71
C PRO A 63 1.59 -3.31 -28.41
N VAL A 64 0.65 -2.78 -27.62
CA VAL A 64 0.10 -3.49 -26.46
C VAL A 64 -0.46 -4.86 -26.93
N PRO A 65 -0.17 -5.97 -26.22
CA PRO A 65 -0.59 -7.30 -26.64
C PRO A 65 -2.11 -7.45 -26.70
N THR A 66 -2.60 -8.19 -27.71
CA THR A 66 -4.02 -8.55 -27.87
C THR A 66 -4.20 -10.08 -27.91
N PRO A 67 -5.32 -10.64 -27.41
CA PRO A 67 -6.46 -9.93 -26.81
C PRO A 67 -6.10 -9.29 -25.46
N TYR A 68 -6.75 -8.18 -25.11
CA TYR A 68 -6.56 -7.57 -23.79
C TYR A 68 -6.97 -8.53 -22.69
N LEU A 69 -6.28 -8.46 -21.55
CA LEU A 69 -6.56 -9.27 -20.37
C LEU A 69 -7.84 -8.73 -19.73
N PRO A 70 -8.96 -9.48 -19.76
CA PRO A 70 -10.23 -8.98 -19.23
C PRO A 70 -10.26 -8.94 -17.70
N ARG A 71 -9.36 -9.68 -17.02
CA ARG A 71 -9.31 -9.77 -15.55
C ARG A 71 -7.87 -9.88 -15.05
N THR A 72 -7.62 -9.48 -13.81
CA THR A 72 -6.36 -9.68 -13.08
C THR A 72 -6.07 -11.15 -12.79
N SER A 73 -7.06 -12.03 -12.96
CA SER A 73 -6.93 -13.48 -12.91
C SER A 73 -6.71 -14.14 -14.28
N SER A 74 -6.63 -13.37 -15.37
CA SER A 74 -6.41 -13.90 -16.72
C SER A 74 -5.01 -14.49 -16.84
N ASP A 75 -4.89 -15.54 -17.66
CA ASP A 75 -3.59 -16.10 -18.02
C ASP A 75 -2.78 -15.08 -18.83
N PHE A 76 -1.60 -14.72 -18.31
CA PHE A 76 -0.65 -13.81 -18.94
C PHE A 76 0.68 -14.49 -19.28
N SER A 77 0.71 -15.83 -19.31
CA SER A 77 1.93 -16.63 -19.58
C SER A 77 2.49 -16.47 -21.00
N ALA A 78 1.68 -15.97 -21.94
CA ALA A 78 2.16 -15.62 -23.28
C ALA A 78 3.27 -14.55 -23.17
N PRO A 79 4.42 -14.72 -23.87
CA PRO A 79 5.59 -13.86 -23.66
C PRO A 79 5.31 -12.36 -23.78
N ALA A 80 4.48 -11.96 -24.75
CA ALA A 80 4.10 -10.55 -24.94
C ALA A 80 3.24 -10.02 -23.78
N GLN A 81 2.31 -10.83 -23.25
CA GLN A 81 1.46 -10.45 -22.11
C GLN A 81 2.30 -10.33 -20.84
N SER A 82 3.17 -11.30 -20.58
CA SER A 82 4.09 -11.26 -19.43
C SER A 82 5.00 -10.03 -19.50
N ALA A 83 5.59 -9.73 -20.66
CA ALA A 83 6.41 -8.53 -20.83
C ALA A 83 5.62 -7.23 -20.55
N PHE A 84 4.36 -7.15 -21.02
CA PHE A 84 3.50 -5.99 -20.75
C PHE A 84 3.16 -5.85 -19.26
N VAL A 85 2.82 -6.96 -18.58
CA VAL A 85 2.54 -6.98 -17.13
C VAL A 85 3.76 -6.54 -16.32
N HIS A 86 4.97 -7.01 -16.64
CA HIS A 86 6.18 -6.56 -15.98
C HIS A 86 6.48 -5.07 -16.23
N TRP A 87 6.30 -4.60 -17.47
CA TRP A 87 6.46 -3.19 -17.80
C TRP A 87 5.48 -2.30 -17.01
N LEU A 88 4.23 -2.74 -16.80
CA LEU A 88 3.26 -2.01 -15.97
C LEU A 88 3.73 -1.89 -14.51
N GLY A 89 4.29 -2.96 -13.95
CA GLY A 89 4.91 -2.93 -12.62
C GLY A 89 6.05 -1.92 -12.55
N ASP A 90 6.94 -1.91 -13.55
CA ASP A 90 8.01 -0.92 -13.63
C ASP A 90 7.46 0.51 -13.72
N LYS A 91 6.41 0.76 -14.51
CA LYS A 91 5.77 2.09 -14.59
C LYS A 91 5.14 2.57 -13.31
N LEU A 92 4.56 1.68 -12.53
CA LEU A 92 4.15 2.04 -11.19
C LEU A 92 5.35 2.44 -10.34
N GLY A 93 6.41 1.62 -10.35
CA GLY A 93 7.65 1.90 -9.63
C GLY A 93 8.21 3.28 -9.96
N GLU A 94 8.45 3.54 -11.25
CA GLU A 94 8.92 4.83 -11.77
C GLU A 94 8.01 5.99 -11.34
N SER A 95 6.69 5.83 -11.44
CA SER A 95 5.73 6.88 -11.07
C SER A 95 5.80 7.22 -9.58
N THR A 96 5.92 6.21 -8.71
CA THR A 96 6.05 6.45 -7.27
C THR A 96 7.38 7.11 -6.90
N LEU A 97 8.48 6.76 -7.57
CA LEU A 97 9.76 7.44 -7.38
C LEU A 97 9.72 8.88 -7.89
N TYR A 98 9.04 9.12 -9.01
CA TYR A 98 8.84 10.46 -9.55
C TYR A 98 8.16 11.39 -8.54
N PHE A 99 7.06 10.95 -7.93
CA PHE A 99 6.37 11.72 -6.89
C PHE A 99 7.25 11.99 -5.68
N ARG A 100 7.91 10.94 -5.19
CA ARG A 100 8.84 11.04 -4.06
C ARG A 100 9.92 12.09 -4.35
N ASP A 101 10.56 12.02 -5.51
CA ASP A 101 11.68 12.89 -5.87
C ASP A 101 11.23 14.33 -6.07
N ALA A 102 10.10 14.55 -6.75
CA ALA A 102 9.53 15.87 -6.94
C ALA A 102 9.20 16.54 -5.60
N VAL A 103 8.59 15.79 -4.68
CA VAL A 103 8.26 16.29 -3.34
C VAL A 103 9.52 16.56 -2.50
N LYS A 104 10.52 15.66 -2.52
CA LYS A 104 11.78 15.87 -1.78
C LYS A 104 12.61 17.02 -2.33
N ALA A 105 12.54 17.30 -3.64
CA ALA A 105 13.23 18.43 -4.24
C ALA A 105 12.68 19.77 -3.73
N LEU A 106 11.37 19.87 -3.50
CA LEU A 106 10.71 21.07 -3.00
C LEU A 106 10.71 21.15 -1.46
N GLN A 107 10.67 20.01 -0.78
CA GLN A 107 10.54 19.88 0.67
C GLN A 107 11.59 18.89 1.23
N PRO A 108 12.88 19.24 1.32
CA PRO A 108 13.95 18.27 1.62
C PRO A 108 13.85 17.55 2.98
N SER A 109 13.15 18.14 3.95
CA SER A 109 12.96 17.55 5.29
C SER A 109 11.84 16.51 5.36
N VAL A 110 11.01 16.39 4.31
CA VAL A 110 9.88 15.47 4.29
C VAL A 110 10.32 14.01 4.43
N LYS A 111 9.59 13.23 5.22
CA LYS A 111 9.75 11.77 5.28
C LYS A 111 8.83 11.14 4.26
N THR A 112 9.39 10.35 3.35
CA THR A 112 8.65 9.67 2.29
C THR A 112 8.37 8.22 2.67
N MET A 113 7.14 7.77 2.42
CA MET A 113 6.65 6.47 2.87
C MET A 113 5.90 5.77 1.75
N ILE A 114 6.03 4.44 1.69
CA ILE A 114 5.29 3.60 0.76
C ILE A 114 4.46 2.58 1.53
N LEU A 115 3.16 2.49 1.23
CA LEU A 115 2.23 1.56 1.87
C LEU A 115 1.95 0.36 0.98
N VAL A 116 2.14 -0.84 1.54
CA VAL A 116 1.82 -2.12 0.91
C VAL A 116 0.67 -2.80 1.64
N PHE A 117 -0.45 -2.95 0.95
CA PHE A 117 -1.58 -3.76 1.39
C PHE A 117 -1.43 -5.19 0.84
N THR A 118 -0.87 -6.08 1.65
CA THR A 118 -0.49 -7.43 1.21
C THR A 118 -1.67 -8.31 0.79
N PRO A 119 -2.91 -8.16 1.32
CA PRO A 119 -4.02 -8.95 0.84
C PRO A 119 -4.35 -8.75 -0.63
N GLN A 120 -4.29 -7.51 -1.09
CA GLN A 120 -4.54 -7.22 -2.50
C GLN A 120 -3.38 -7.65 -3.37
N VAL A 121 -2.14 -7.33 -2.97
CA VAL A 121 -0.93 -7.67 -3.72
C VAL A 121 -0.86 -9.18 -3.96
N PHE A 122 -1.06 -10.00 -2.92
CA PHE A 122 -0.95 -11.46 -3.01
C PHE A 122 -2.26 -12.17 -3.33
N SER A 123 -3.30 -11.43 -3.73
CA SER A 123 -4.57 -12.07 -4.12
C SER A 123 -4.47 -12.80 -5.47
N ARG A 124 -3.56 -12.35 -6.36
CA ARG A 124 -3.35 -12.88 -7.71
C ARG A 124 -1.89 -12.72 -8.17
N PRO A 125 -1.31 -13.66 -8.93
CA PRO A 125 0.07 -13.56 -9.42
C PRO A 125 0.36 -12.31 -10.25
N MET A 126 -0.63 -11.81 -11.01
CA MET A 126 -0.47 -10.58 -11.78
C MET A 126 -0.33 -9.35 -10.88
N LEU A 127 -1.08 -9.30 -9.78
CA LEU A 127 -1.06 -8.18 -8.83
C LEU A 127 0.24 -8.13 -8.04
N GLU A 128 0.84 -9.28 -7.73
CA GLU A 128 2.19 -9.34 -7.16
C GLU A 128 3.23 -8.63 -8.04
N ILE A 129 3.05 -8.66 -9.36
CA ILE A 129 3.95 -8.00 -10.30
C ILE A 129 3.61 -6.52 -10.44
N VAL A 130 2.34 -6.21 -10.75
CA VAL A 130 1.97 -4.84 -11.12
C VAL A 130 1.86 -3.89 -9.92
N ASN A 131 1.61 -4.41 -8.72
CA ASN A 131 1.37 -3.62 -7.50
C ASN A 131 2.49 -3.72 -6.44
N LEU A 132 3.54 -4.49 -6.68
CA LEU A 132 4.71 -4.56 -5.80
C LEU A 132 6.02 -4.46 -6.62
N PRO A 133 6.36 -3.26 -7.15
CA PRO A 133 7.59 -3.05 -7.91
C PRO A 133 8.81 -3.01 -6.98
N VAL A 134 9.25 -4.18 -6.53
CA VAL A 134 10.31 -4.35 -5.51
C VAL A 134 11.56 -3.57 -5.84
N ALA A 135 12.04 -3.60 -7.09
CA ALA A 135 13.26 -2.89 -7.51
C ALA A 135 13.19 -1.36 -7.25
N HIS A 136 11.99 -0.79 -7.27
CA HIS A 136 11.76 0.64 -7.05
C HIS A 136 11.47 0.95 -5.59
N TRP A 137 10.85 0.04 -4.85
CA TRP A 137 10.41 0.28 -3.47
C TRP A 137 11.36 -0.23 -2.40
N ALA A 138 12.27 -1.14 -2.75
CA ALA A 138 13.25 -1.69 -1.82
C ALA A 138 14.07 -0.60 -1.11
N HIS A 139 14.46 -0.89 0.11
CA HIS A 139 15.30 -0.02 0.91
C HIS A 139 16.62 0.31 0.16
N PRO A 140 17.08 1.57 0.14
CA PRO A 140 16.62 2.73 0.90
C PRO A 140 15.75 3.73 0.12
N ASN A 141 15.00 3.28 -0.90
CA ASN A 141 14.31 4.21 -1.81
C ASN A 141 13.23 5.07 -1.12
N PHE A 142 12.57 4.58 -0.08
CA PHE A 142 11.70 5.37 0.80
C PHE A 142 12.30 5.46 2.20
N ASP A 143 11.88 6.47 2.97
CA ASP A 143 12.35 6.62 4.34
C ASP A 143 11.75 5.54 5.25
N ILE A 144 10.49 5.15 4.98
CA ILE A 144 9.68 4.22 5.76
C ILE A 144 8.87 3.31 4.81
N ALA A 145 8.83 2.00 5.09
CA ALA A 145 7.86 1.08 4.51
C ALA A 145 6.69 0.89 5.48
N GLN A 146 5.47 1.04 4.98
CA GLN A 146 4.25 0.79 5.75
C GLN A 146 3.63 -0.51 5.23
N ILE A 147 3.25 -1.40 6.14
CA ILE A 147 2.66 -2.70 5.83
C ILE A 147 1.28 -2.81 6.47
N GLU A 148 0.35 -3.40 5.73
CA GLU A 148 -1.05 -3.52 6.13
C GLU A 148 -1.65 -4.83 5.62
N ASP A 149 -2.48 -5.46 6.44
CA ASP A 149 -3.08 -6.75 6.14
C ASP A 149 -4.42 -7.03 6.79
N TYR A 150 -5.23 -5.98 6.88
CA TYR A 150 -6.56 -6.04 7.49
C TYR A 150 -7.38 -7.28 7.10
N ASP A 151 -7.43 -7.64 5.81
CA ASP A 151 -8.19 -8.79 5.32
C ASP A 151 -7.67 -10.14 5.85
N TRP A 152 -6.35 -10.29 6.01
CA TRP A 152 -5.76 -11.49 6.64
C TRP A 152 -6.12 -11.57 8.12
N VAL A 153 -6.09 -10.44 8.83
CA VAL A 153 -6.43 -10.35 10.26
C VAL A 153 -7.89 -10.71 10.51
N ILE A 154 -8.83 -10.15 9.73
CA ILE A 154 -10.26 -10.48 9.91
C ILE A 154 -10.60 -11.90 9.46
N ALA A 155 -9.82 -12.49 8.56
CA ALA A 155 -9.93 -13.91 8.20
C ALA A 155 -9.26 -14.86 9.21
N ALA A 156 -8.49 -14.32 10.18
CA ALA A 156 -7.60 -15.08 11.06
C ALA A 156 -6.58 -15.94 10.29
N ASP A 157 -6.10 -15.45 9.14
CA ASP A 157 -5.07 -16.10 8.33
C ASP A 157 -3.68 -15.67 8.80
N TRP A 158 -3.24 -16.25 9.92
CA TRP A 158 -1.98 -15.86 10.57
C TRP A 158 -0.73 -16.21 9.76
N ALA A 159 -0.83 -17.18 8.86
CA ALA A 159 0.28 -17.49 7.96
C ALA A 159 0.49 -16.34 6.96
N LYS A 160 -0.59 -15.78 6.39
CA LYS A 160 -0.48 -14.62 5.51
C LYS A 160 -0.22 -13.31 6.27
N HIS A 161 -0.64 -13.21 7.54
CA HIS A 161 -0.21 -12.12 8.42
C HIS A 161 1.32 -12.07 8.54
N GLU A 162 1.99 -13.22 8.69
CA GLU A 162 3.45 -13.25 8.75
C GLU A 162 4.09 -12.80 7.42
N THR A 163 3.51 -13.19 6.28
CA THR A 163 3.96 -12.72 4.95
C THR A 163 3.94 -11.19 4.83
N THR A 164 3.08 -10.49 5.58
CA THR A 164 3.07 -9.02 5.65
C THR A 164 4.36 -8.45 6.23
N TYR A 165 4.86 -9.04 7.31
CA TYR A 165 6.14 -8.65 7.89
C TYR A 165 7.31 -9.08 7.02
N GLU A 166 7.27 -10.29 6.45
CA GLU A 166 8.28 -10.75 5.48
C GLU A 166 8.39 -9.80 4.28
N THR A 167 7.26 -9.25 3.81
CA THR A 167 7.24 -8.28 2.71
C THR A 167 8.02 -7.01 3.08
N GLY A 168 7.83 -6.48 4.29
CA GLY A 168 8.58 -5.30 4.75
C GLY A 168 10.07 -5.60 4.99
N PHE A 169 10.37 -6.68 5.73
CA PHE A 169 11.71 -6.97 6.22
C PHE A 169 12.61 -7.66 5.21
N ALA A 170 12.10 -8.68 4.51
CA ALA A 170 12.89 -9.53 3.62
C ALA A 170 12.72 -9.11 2.16
N THR A 171 11.49 -8.96 1.67
CA THR A 171 11.24 -8.63 0.26
C THR A 171 11.68 -7.20 -0.08
N LEU A 172 11.29 -6.23 0.74
CA LEU A 172 11.68 -4.82 0.55
C LEU A 172 12.96 -4.43 1.31
N GLY A 173 13.43 -5.27 2.23
CA GLY A 173 14.73 -5.08 2.90
C GLY A 173 14.78 -3.95 3.93
N TYR A 174 13.64 -3.48 4.45
CA TYR A 174 13.64 -2.41 5.44
C TYR A 174 13.95 -2.95 6.84
N PRO A 175 14.82 -2.28 7.63
CA PRO A 175 15.01 -2.65 9.02
C PRO A 175 13.74 -2.37 9.84
N PRO A 176 13.51 -3.09 10.96
CA PRO A 176 12.37 -2.85 11.87
C PRO A 176 12.11 -1.38 12.23
N SER A 177 13.19 -0.61 12.44
CA SER A 177 13.14 0.82 12.75
C SER A 177 12.62 1.72 11.62
N LYS A 178 12.42 1.17 10.42
CA LYS A 178 11.89 1.84 9.23
C LYS A 178 10.66 1.15 8.66
N VAL A 179 10.09 0.18 9.37
CA VAL A 179 8.79 -0.40 9.02
C VAL A 179 7.74 0.15 9.98
N GLN A 180 6.53 0.40 9.49
CA GLN A 180 5.36 0.72 10.29
C GLN A 180 4.21 -0.22 9.92
N TYR A 181 3.32 -0.50 10.87
CA TYR A 181 2.18 -1.41 10.68
C TYR A 181 0.87 -0.63 10.77
N PHE A 182 -0.02 -0.78 9.79
CA PHE A 182 -1.40 -0.31 9.87
C PHE A 182 -2.27 -1.46 10.33
N SER A 183 -2.88 -1.32 11.52
CA SER A 183 -3.84 -2.29 12.03
C SER A 183 -5.18 -2.17 11.30
N GLY A 184 -6.18 -2.95 11.70
CA GLY A 184 -7.55 -2.94 11.14
C GLY A 184 -8.57 -2.05 11.84
N PHE A 185 -9.83 -2.17 11.40
CA PHE A 185 -11.03 -1.67 12.06
C PHE A 185 -12.16 -2.72 12.03
N VAL A 186 -13.21 -2.57 12.83
CA VAL A 186 -14.40 -3.44 12.73
C VAL A 186 -15.49 -2.76 11.91
N PHE A 187 -15.74 -3.22 10.68
CA PHE A 187 -16.72 -2.58 9.81
C PHE A 187 -18.14 -2.59 10.42
N LYS A 188 -18.67 -3.76 10.76
CA LYS A 188 -20.01 -3.93 11.34
C LYS A 188 -19.92 -4.18 12.85
N ALA A 189 -20.67 -3.40 13.64
CA ALA A 189 -20.66 -3.50 15.11
C ALA A 189 -20.96 -4.91 15.63
N GLN A 190 -21.80 -5.68 14.93
CA GLN A 190 -22.13 -7.07 15.32
C GLN A 190 -20.93 -8.03 15.31
N ASP A 191 -19.86 -7.70 14.57
CA ASP A 191 -18.66 -8.54 14.44
C ASP A 191 -17.59 -8.17 15.49
N ALA A 192 -17.85 -7.14 16.32
CA ALA A 192 -16.89 -6.56 17.27
C ALA A 192 -16.30 -7.58 18.24
N ALA A 193 -17.14 -8.45 18.82
CA ALA A 193 -16.70 -9.45 19.79
C ALA A 193 -15.72 -10.49 19.21
N ILE A 194 -15.68 -10.63 17.88
CA ILE A 194 -14.80 -11.59 17.19
C ILE A 194 -13.58 -10.88 16.61
N LEU A 195 -13.79 -9.73 15.96
CA LEU A 195 -12.75 -9.07 15.17
C LEU A 195 -11.83 -8.19 16.01
N TRP A 196 -12.32 -7.50 17.05
CA TRP A 196 -11.45 -6.68 17.89
C TRP A 196 -10.35 -7.49 18.59
N PRO A 197 -10.62 -8.67 19.20
CA PRO A 197 -9.56 -9.49 19.77
C PRO A 197 -8.45 -9.86 18.77
N ARG A 198 -8.80 -10.10 17.50
CA ARG A 198 -7.84 -10.38 16.41
C ARG A 198 -6.98 -9.15 16.10
N ILE A 199 -7.63 -8.00 15.94
CA ILE A 199 -6.94 -6.73 15.65
C ILE A 199 -6.02 -6.35 16.83
N PHE A 200 -6.46 -6.55 18.08
CA PHE A 200 -5.64 -6.29 19.28
C PHE A 200 -4.42 -7.19 19.35
N LEU A 201 -4.52 -8.46 18.95
CA LEU A 201 -3.37 -9.35 18.84
C LEU A 201 -2.31 -8.77 17.89
N CYS A 202 -2.72 -8.40 16.67
CA CYS A 202 -1.82 -7.86 15.65
C CYS A 202 -1.24 -6.49 16.03
N ILE A 203 -2.00 -5.66 16.73
CA ILE A 203 -1.52 -4.40 17.31
C ILE A 203 -0.37 -4.66 18.29
N ARG A 204 -0.57 -5.58 19.24
CA ARG A 204 0.46 -5.90 20.25
C ARG A 204 1.72 -6.44 19.61
N GLU A 205 1.54 -7.26 18.58
CA GLU A 205 2.65 -7.77 17.77
C GLU A 205 3.39 -6.64 17.05
N GLY A 206 2.65 -5.73 16.42
CA GLY A 206 3.21 -4.55 15.75
C GLY A 206 4.11 -3.74 16.69
N TYR A 207 3.67 -3.48 17.93
CA TYR A 207 4.47 -2.78 18.94
C TYR A 207 5.80 -3.45 19.27
N ALA A 208 5.90 -4.77 19.13
CA ALA A 208 7.13 -5.51 19.37
C ALA A 208 8.06 -5.59 18.13
N ARG A 209 7.52 -5.39 16.93
CA ARG A 209 8.20 -5.71 15.66
C ARG A 209 8.58 -4.52 14.80
N VAL A 210 7.85 -3.40 14.89
CA VAL A 210 7.99 -2.28 13.95
C VAL A 210 8.15 -0.95 14.68
N SER A 211 8.60 0.08 13.95
CA SER A 211 8.85 1.41 14.51
C SER A 211 7.59 2.13 15.00
N GLN A 212 6.45 1.85 14.39
CA GLN A 212 5.16 2.44 14.75
C GLN A 212 4.02 1.52 14.32
N THR A 213 2.98 1.44 15.15
CA THR A 213 1.70 0.82 14.78
C THR A 213 0.61 1.89 14.76
N TRP A 214 -0.16 1.93 13.68
CA TRP A 214 -1.24 2.87 13.44
C TRP A 214 -2.59 2.19 13.52
N VAL A 215 -3.52 2.77 14.28
CA VAL A 215 -4.88 2.27 14.39
C VAL A 215 -5.83 3.17 13.62
N TRP A 216 -6.11 2.81 12.38
CA TRP A 216 -7.00 3.56 11.48
C TRP A 216 -8.51 3.32 11.72
N ALA A 217 -8.92 3.28 12.98
CA ALA A 217 -10.26 2.83 13.37
C ALA A 217 -11.02 3.84 14.24
N ARG A 218 -10.70 5.15 14.14
CA ARG A 218 -11.24 6.18 15.05
C ARG A 218 -12.77 6.11 15.21
N PRO A 219 -13.59 6.04 14.13
CA PRO A 219 -15.04 5.93 14.28
C PRO A 219 -15.48 4.68 15.06
N GLN A 220 -14.82 3.55 14.82
CA GLN A 220 -15.14 2.26 15.45
C GLN A 220 -14.69 2.25 16.93
N ILE A 221 -13.49 2.75 17.23
CA ILE A 221 -13.01 2.94 18.61
C ILE A 221 -14.03 3.72 19.44
N TRP A 222 -14.60 4.79 18.88
CA TRP A 222 -15.65 5.57 19.56
C TRP A 222 -16.97 4.82 19.67
N ARG A 223 -17.38 4.09 18.63
CA ARG A 223 -18.61 3.30 18.62
C ARG A 223 -18.59 2.18 19.66
N GLU A 224 -17.45 1.52 19.81
CA GLU A 224 -17.25 0.44 20.78
C GLU A 224 -16.76 0.91 22.15
N GLY A 225 -16.37 2.18 22.32
CA GLY A 225 -15.82 2.68 23.58
C GLY A 225 -14.52 1.97 23.96
N ILE A 226 -13.63 1.73 22.98
CA ILE A 226 -12.35 1.06 23.22
C ILE A 226 -11.41 2.03 23.95
N ILE A 227 -10.86 1.56 25.07
CA ILE A 227 -9.89 2.29 25.88
C ILE A 227 -8.54 1.63 25.73
N TRP A 228 -7.55 2.43 25.32
CA TRP A 228 -6.17 2.00 25.25
C TRP A 228 -5.47 2.18 26.59
N GLN A 229 -4.89 1.12 27.14
CA GLN A 229 -4.00 1.23 28.29
C GLN A 229 -2.61 0.75 27.87
N ASP A 230 -1.62 1.62 28.02
CA ASP A 230 -0.23 1.42 27.55
C ASP A 230 0.46 0.17 28.12
N ALA A 231 -0.10 -0.45 29.16
CA ALA A 231 0.46 -1.60 29.88
C ALA A 231 -0.15 -2.97 29.51
N GLU A 232 -0.57 -3.17 28.25
CA GLU A 232 -1.09 -4.44 27.67
C GLU A 232 -2.60 -4.72 27.77
N MET A 233 -3.42 -3.81 28.28
CA MET A 233 -4.86 -4.05 28.40
C MET A 233 -5.65 -3.09 27.52
N ILE A 234 -5.97 -3.55 26.30
CA ILE A 234 -7.04 -2.92 25.52
C ILE A 234 -8.34 -3.41 26.11
N THR A 235 -9.09 -2.54 26.79
CA THR A 235 -10.38 -2.88 27.40
C THR A 235 -11.52 -2.20 26.63
N VAL A 236 -12.68 -2.85 26.60
CA VAL A 236 -13.92 -2.24 26.13
C VAL A 236 -14.60 -1.60 27.33
N GLN A 237 -15.13 -0.39 27.19
CA GLN A 237 -15.82 0.28 28.28
C GLN A 237 -17.02 -0.56 28.76
N GLY A 238 -16.91 -1.15 29.96
CA GLY A 238 -17.93 -2.02 30.55
C GLY A 238 -17.46 -3.45 30.86
N ASP A 239 -16.24 -3.81 30.45
CA ASP A 239 -15.50 -5.00 30.94
C ASP A 239 -14.83 -4.73 32.30
#